data_AF-A0A924L4B4-F1
#
_entry.id   AF-A0A924L4B4-F1
#
_cell.length_a   1.000
_cell.length_b   1.000
_cell.length_c   1.000
_cell.angle_alpha   90.00
_cell.angle_beta   90.00
_cell.angle_gamma   90.00
#
_symmetry.space_group_name_H-M   'P 1'
#
loop_
_entity.id
_entity.type
_entity.pdbx_description
1 polymer ?
#
loop_
_entity_poly.entity_id
_entity_poly.type
_entity_poly.pdbx_seq_one_letter_code
_entity_poly.pdbx_strand_id
1 'polypeptide(L)'
;MSENAQTFIAKSTIKAADLDHRRKINFNIGRYNAVVPKGKEQFTDIEFTKKTAKNIKWQAIENLHEHLLTFEKNFTQRGGKVIWAENTEQAIEEILLICKVKNCKTLVKSKSMATEEIHLNVALEKNGIESVETDLGEYIQQLDGEAPYHIVTPAMHKSKEDVARLFNQKLGTPVNYTPEQLTQVARKILREKYTQAEVGVTGANFIISDIGAVAVTENEGNARLSCAFPKTHIVIVGIEKMIPSITDLSLFWPLLSTFGTGQTVTVYNTIIAGPRQPNENDGPEEMYVILLDNGRTDILKNPTQRQSLYCIRCGACLNVCPVYKNIGGHAYGATYSGPIGSVITPNLQGMKDFKHLSYASSLCGACTEVCPVKINLHELLLQNRHESVEEGLTTISEKTAWKLWKISSLNRGLMNMGNGDIKNKVVNGLFKGWAKNRSRLEFSPKTFNEMWTEQLKK
;
A
#
# COMPACT_ATOMS: atom_id res chain seq x y z
N MET A 1 -7.08 -23.98 -3.71
CA MET A 1 -6.95 -22.67 -3.04
C MET A 1 -5.46 -22.45 -2.81
N SER A 2 -4.88 -21.32 -3.23
CA SER A 2 -3.44 -21.06 -3.08
C SER A 2 -3.01 -21.04 -1.60
N GLU A 3 -1.73 -21.26 -1.34
CA GLU A 3 -1.16 -21.18 0.01
C GLU A 3 -1.38 -19.79 0.62
N ASN A 4 -1.17 -18.72 -0.16
CA ASN A 4 -1.42 -17.34 0.27
C ASN A 4 -2.87 -17.13 0.71
N ALA A 5 -3.84 -17.69 -0.03
CA ALA A 5 -5.25 -17.59 0.34
C ALA A 5 -5.58 -18.35 1.64
N GLN A 6 -4.95 -19.50 1.89
CA GLN A 6 -5.13 -20.24 3.14
C GLN A 6 -4.52 -19.48 4.33
N THR A 7 -3.30 -18.97 4.17
CA THR A 7 -2.62 -18.13 5.16
C THR A 7 -3.42 -16.86 5.48
N PHE A 8 -3.97 -16.20 4.46
CA PHE A 8 -4.86 -15.06 4.63
C PHE A 8 -6.08 -15.42 5.50
N ILE A 9 -6.78 -16.51 5.19
CA ILE A 9 -7.95 -16.96 5.95
C ILE A 9 -7.57 -17.29 7.39
N ALA A 10 -6.46 -18.00 7.62
CA ALA A 10 -6.01 -18.36 8.96
C ALA A 10 -5.68 -17.12 9.81
N LYS A 11 -4.84 -16.22 9.28
CA LYS A 11 -4.43 -14.99 9.97
C LYS A 11 -5.62 -14.06 10.22
N SER A 12 -6.46 -13.85 9.21
CA SER A 12 -7.64 -12.98 9.34
C SER A 12 -8.69 -13.52 10.31
N THR A 13 -8.87 -14.85 10.39
CA THR A 13 -9.79 -15.48 11.37
C THR A 13 -9.34 -15.19 12.80
N ILE A 14 -8.04 -15.33 13.08
CA ILE A 14 -7.48 -15.04 14.40
C ILE A 14 -7.61 -13.53 14.70
N LYS A 15 -7.17 -12.67 13.78
CA LYS A 15 -7.16 -11.22 14.01
C LYS A 15 -8.54 -10.59 14.12
N ALA A 16 -9.52 -11.08 13.36
CA ALA A 16 -10.90 -10.59 13.45
C ALA A 16 -11.54 -10.82 14.84
N ALA A 17 -11.04 -11.79 15.61
CA ALA A 17 -11.48 -12.07 16.98
C ALA A 17 -10.60 -11.42 18.07
N ASP A 18 -9.48 -10.79 17.69
CA ASP A 18 -8.50 -10.18 18.61
C ASP A 18 -8.99 -8.79 19.06
N LEU A 19 -9.60 -8.73 20.24
CA LEU A 19 -10.18 -7.49 20.78
C LEU A 19 -9.13 -6.44 21.16
N ASP A 20 -7.94 -6.85 21.60
CA ASP A 20 -6.87 -5.91 21.94
C ASP A 20 -6.29 -5.28 20.67
N HIS A 21 -6.03 -6.09 19.65
CA HIS A 21 -5.67 -5.61 18.32
C HIS A 21 -6.71 -4.60 17.79
N ARG A 22 -8.00 -4.96 17.83
CA ARG A 22 -9.08 -4.07 17.39
C ARG A 22 -9.12 -2.76 18.16
N ARG A 23 -8.88 -2.80 19.48
CA ARG A 23 -8.79 -1.61 20.33
C ARG A 23 -7.63 -0.70 19.90
N LYS A 24 -6.43 -1.25 19.67
CA LYS A 24 -5.25 -0.49 19.21
C LYS A 24 -5.49 0.17 17.85
N ILE A 25 -6.01 -0.59 16.89
CA ILE A 25 -6.30 -0.07 15.54
C ILE A 25 -7.38 1.01 15.58
N ASN A 26 -8.48 0.79 16.31
CA ASN A 26 -9.53 1.80 16.44
C ASN A 26 -9.05 3.07 17.13
N PHE A 27 -8.17 2.96 18.13
CA PHE A 27 -7.57 4.12 18.78
C PHE A 27 -6.72 4.93 17.79
N ASN A 28 -5.79 4.27 17.09
CA ASN A 28 -4.87 4.94 16.16
C ASN A 28 -5.59 5.53 14.93
N ILE A 29 -6.53 4.80 14.34
CA ILE A 29 -7.38 5.33 13.26
C ILE A 29 -8.33 6.42 13.79
N GLY A 30 -8.77 6.34 15.05
CA GLY A 30 -9.55 7.38 15.70
C GLY A 30 -8.82 8.73 15.75
N ARG A 31 -7.50 8.72 15.98
CA ARG A 31 -6.67 9.93 15.91
C ARG A 31 -6.65 10.52 14.51
N TYR A 32 -6.45 9.68 13.49
CA TYR A 32 -6.55 10.08 12.09
C TYR A 32 -7.92 10.69 11.76
N ASN A 33 -9.01 10.04 12.16
CA ASN A 33 -10.38 10.52 11.90
C ASN A 33 -10.69 11.86 12.56
N ALA A 34 -10.00 12.21 13.65
CA ALA A 34 -10.21 13.48 14.34
C ALA A 34 -9.52 14.66 13.63
N VAL A 35 -8.43 14.42 12.89
CA VAL A 35 -7.61 15.49 12.29
C VAL A 35 -7.85 15.66 10.79
N VAL A 36 -8.16 14.59 10.05
CA VAL A 36 -8.36 14.65 8.60
C VAL A 36 -9.52 15.57 8.19
N PRO A 37 -10.68 15.58 8.88
CA PRO A 37 -11.74 16.54 8.57
C PRO A 37 -11.26 17.99 8.65
N LYS A 38 -10.46 18.33 9.67
CA LYS A 38 -9.87 19.67 9.83
C LYS A 38 -8.87 19.98 8.73
N GLY A 39 -7.98 19.03 8.41
CA GLY A 39 -7.03 19.19 7.31
C GLY A 39 -7.72 19.45 5.96
N LYS A 40 -8.92 18.89 5.74
CA LYS A 40 -9.70 19.11 4.52
C LYS A 40 -10.27 20.53 4.41
N GLU A 41 -10.43 21.27 5.51
CA GLU A 41 -10.95 22.64 5.52
C GLU A 41 -10.02 23.64 4.79
N GLN A 42 -8.75 23.28 4.58
CA GLN A 42 -7.82 24.10 3.78
C GLN A 42 -8.24 24.21 2.31
N PHE A 43 -9.02 23.24 1.79
CA PHE A 43 -9.44 23.22 0.39
C PHE A 43 -10.78 23.92 0.25
N THR A 44 -10.82 25.02 -0.50
CA THR A 44 -12.06 25.75 -0.78
C THR A 44 -13.08 24.88 -1.54
N ASP A 45 -12.62 24.13 -2.54
CA ASP A 45 -13.42 23.13 -3.25
C ASP A 45 -12.61 21.83 -3.37
N ILE A 46 -12.76 20.95 -2.39
CA ILE A 46 -12.04 19.68 -2.34
C ILE A 46 -12.39 18.74 -3.49
N GLU A 47 -13.62 18.77 -4.00
CA GLU A 47 -14.01 17.87 -5.09
C GLU A 47 -13.40 18.32 -6.42
N PHE A 48 -13.30 19.63 -6.65
CA PHE A 48 -12.52 20.18 -7.76
C PHE A 48 -11.04 19.84 -7.61
N THR A 49 -10.43 20.05 -6.43
CA THR A 49 -9.03 19.69 -6.15
C THR A 49 -8.76 18.21 -6.46
N LYS A 50 -9.63 17.30 -6.01
CA LYS A 50 -9.51 15.86 -6.27
C LYS A 50 -9.63 15.52 -7.76
N LYS A 51 -10.52 16.20 -8.49
CA LYS A 51 -10.68 16.01 -9.95
C LYS A 51 -9.46 16.50 -10.71
N THR A 52 -8.91 17.65 -10.34
CA THR A 52 -7.68 18.20 -10.93
C THR A 52 -6.50 17.26 -10.71
N ALA A 53 -6.32 16.76 -9.48
CA ALA A 53 -5.26 15.82 -9.16
C ALA A 53 -5.39 14.48 -9.92
N LYS A 54 -6.63 13.96 -10.06
CA LYS A 54 -6.90 12.80 -10.92
C LYS A 54 -6.47 13.08 -12.37
N ASN A 55 -6.86 14.22 -12.94
CA ASN A 55 -6.59 14.53 -14.33
C ASN A 55 -5.09 14.69 -14.62
N ILE A 56 -4.34 15.33 -13.71
CA ILE A 56 -2.88 15.44 -13.83
C ILE A 56 -2.24 14.05 -13.75
N LYS A 57 -2.64 13.20 -12.80
CA LYS A 57 -2.15 11.82 -12.76
C LYS A 57 -2.53 11.02 -14.00
N TRP A 58 -3.73 11.19 -14.53
CA TRP A 58 -4.15 10.56 -15.77
C TRP A 58 -3.25 10.98 -16.94
N GLN A 59 -3.06 12.28 -17.16
CA GLN A 59 -2.18 12.80 -18.21
C GLN A 59 -0.73 12.30 -18.05
N ALA A 60 -0.21 12.29 -16.83
CA ALA A 60 1.14 11.81 -16.54
C ALA A 60 1.32 10.33 -16.86
N ILE A 61 0.30 9.50 -16.60
CA ILE A 61 0.36 8.05 -16.83
C ILE A 61 0.10 7.69 -18.29
N GLU A 62 -0.79 8.40 -18.99
CA GLU A 62 -1.02 8.16 -20.43
C GLU A 62 0.21 8.57 -21.28
N ASN A 63 0.96 9.58 -20.85
CA ASN A 63 2.19 10.04 -21.52
C ASN A 63 3.46 9.62 -20.74
N LEU A 64 3.38 8.51 -19.99
CA LEU A 64 4.44 8.13 -19.05
C LEU A 64 5.81 7.97 -19.71
N HIS A 65 5.85 7.40 -20.92
CA HIS A 65 7.09 7.19 -21.67
C HIS A 65 7.82 8.52 -21.96
N GLU A 66 7.12 9.56 -22.42
CA GLU A 66 7.71 10.88 -22.69
C GLU A 66 8.20 11.53 -21.39
N HIS A 67 7.41 11.41 -20.33
CA HIS A 67 7.76 12.00 -19.04
C HIS A 67 8.99 11.35 -18.41
N LEU A 68 9.15 10.03 -18.53
CA LEU A 68 10.31 9.31 -18.02
C LEU A 68 11.58 9.67 -18.80
N LEU A 69 11.51 9.76 -20.13
CA LEU A 69 12.64 10.21 -20.96
C LEU A 69 13.04 11.66 -20.65
N THR A 70 12.05 12.53 -20.43
CA THR A 70 12.28 13.93 -20.03
C THR A 70 12.90 14.00 -18.63
N PHE A 71 12.40 13.22 -17.68
CA PHE A 71 12.98 13.10 -16.34
C PHE A 71 14.44 12.67 -16.41
N GLU A 72 14.75 11.59 -17.14
CA GLU A 72 16.10 11.05 -17.27
C GLU A 72 17.06 12.06 -17.88
N LYS A 73 16.65 12.73 -18.97
CA LYS A 73 17.43 13.78 -19.60
C LYS A 73 17.79 14.89 -18.60
N ASN A 74 16.78 15.42 -17.90
CA ASN A 74 16.97 16.55 -16.99
C ASN A 74 17.78 16.17 -15.74
N PHE A 75 17.54 14.98 -15.18
CA PHE A 75 18.29 14.48 -14.02
C PHE A 75 19.76 14.19 -14.37
N THR A 76 20.01 13.61 -15.54
CA THR A 76 21.36 13.29 -16.02
C THR A 76 22.17 14.54 -16.35
N GLN A 77 21.53 15.58 -16.89
CA GLN A 77 22.18 16.88 -17.14
C GLN A 77 22.74 17.52 -15.86
N ARG A 78 22.19 17.19 -14.68
CA ARG A 78 22.67 17.66 -13.38
C ARG A 78 23.69 16.72 -12.72
N GLY A 79 24.14 15.68 -13.43
CA GLY A 79 25.10 14.68 -12.96
C GLY A 79 24.47 13.49 -12.23
N GLY A 80 23.14 13.42 -12.15
CA GLY A 80 22.45 12.23 -11.66
C GLY A 80 22.59 11.04 -12.62
N LYS A 81 22.43 9.82 -12.11
CA LYS A 81 22.47 8.59 -12.90
C LYS A 81 21.11 7.89 -12.86
N VAL A 82 20.52 7.60 -14.00
CA VAL A 82 19.26 6.84 -14.08
C VAL A 82 19.55 5.39 -14.44
N ILE A 83 18.88 4.48 -13.74
CA ILE A 83 18.92 3.04 -13.98
C ILE A 83 17.48 2.60 -14.19
N TRP A 84 17.22 1.92 -15.30
CA TRP A 84 15.92 1.33 -15.59
C TRP A 84 15.93 -0.13 -15.17
N ALA A 85 15.05 -0.51 -14.24
CA ALA A 85 14.93 -1.88 -13.76
C ALA A 85 13.54 -2.43 -14.10
N GLU A 86 13.49 -3.46 -14.93
CA GLU A 86 12.25 -4.12 -15.34
C GLU A 86 11.62 -4.91 -14.19
N ASN A 87 12.45 -5.44 -13.28
CA ASN A 87 12.02 -6.34 -12.20
C ASN A 87 12.90 -6.20 -10.94
N THR A 88 12.49 -6.93 -9.91
CA THR A 88 13.17 -7.04 -8.62
C THR A 88 14.64 -7.44 -8.76
N GLU A 89 14.94 -8.43 -9.60
CA GLU A 89 16.28 -8.99 -9.76
C GLU A 89 17.26 -7.95 -10.31
N GLN A 90 16.88 -7.25 -11.38
CA GLN A 90 17.70 -6.18 -11.98
C GLN A 90 17.94 -5.03 -10.98
N ALA A 91 16.90 -4.61 -10.25
CA ALA A 91 17.05 -3.56 -9.25
C ALA A 91 18.03 -3.95 -8.14
N ILE A 92 17.95 -5.18 -7.63
CA ILE A 92 18.87 -5.70 -6.60
C ILE A 92 20.29 -5.79 -7.15
N GLU A 93 20.48 -6.32 -8.35
CA GLU A 93 21.79 -6.47 -8.99
C GLU A 93 22.52 -5.12 -9.08
N GLU A 94 21.82 -4.09 -9.55
CA GLU A 94 22.37 -2.74 -9.68
C GLU A 94 22.71 -2.11 -8.32
N ILE A 95 21.86 -2.29 -7.31
CA ILE A 95 22.17 -1.80 -5.96
C ILE A 95 23.41 -2.50 -5.39
N LEU A 96 23.51 -3.83 -5.54
CA LEU A 96 24.66 -4.59 -5.06
C LEU A 96 25.94 -4.20 -5.81
N LEU A 97 25.86 -3.91 -7.10
CA LEU A 97 26.99 -3.41 -7.88
C LEU A 97 27.47 -2.06 -7.36
N ILE A 98 26.55 -1.11 -7.12
CA ILE A 98 26.89 0.20 -6.54
C ILE A 98 27.52 0.00 -5.16
N CYS A 99 26.91 -0.80 -4.28
CA CYS A 99 27.43 -1.10 -2.95
C CYS A 99 28.84 -1.71 -3.01
N LYS A 100 29.09 -2.64 -3.94
CA LYS A 100 30.40 -3.25 -4.14
C LYS A 100 31.45 -2.22 -4.57
N VAL A 101 31.13 -1.34 -5.52
CA VAL A 101 32.02 -0.26 -5.97
C VAL A 101 32.34 0.71 -4.82
N LYS A 102 31.39 0.96 -3.92
CA LYS A 102 31.57 1.82 -2.75
C LYS A 102 32.18 1.12 -1.53
N ASN A 103 32.52 -0.16 -1.63
CA ASN A 103 32.94 -0.99 -0.49
C ASN A 103 31.96 -0.88 0.70
N CYS A 104 30.67 -0.78 0.40
CA CYS A 104 29.61 -0.54 1.37
C CYS A 104 29.52 -1.71 2.36
N LYS A 105 29.63 -1.40 3.65
CA LYS A 105 29.39 -2.35 4.74
C LYS A 105 28.10 -1.99 5.47
N THR A 106 27.77 -0.71 5.52
CA THR A 106 26.58 -0.19 6.19
C THR A 106 25.83 0.77 5.28
N LEU A 107 24.53 0.56 5.21
CA LEU A 107 23.60 1.37 4.43
C LEU A 107 22.48 1.85 5.35
N VAL A 108 22.16 3.15 5.26
CA VAL A 108 20.97 3.70 5.93
C VAL A 108 19.86 3.89 4.93
N LYS A 109 18.63 3.53 5.28
CA LYS A 109 17.48 3.69 4.39
C LYS A 109 16.29 4.35 5.07
N SER A 110 15.66 5.28 4.36
CA SER A 110 14.33 5.78 4.74
C SER A 110 13.26 4.77 4.34
N LYS A 111 12.10 4.83 4.99
CA LYS A 111 10.90 4.06 4.59
C LYS A 111 10.62 4.16 3.09
N SER A 112 10.50 3.00 2.44
CA SER A 112 10.08 2.90 1.04
C SER A 112 9.34 1.60 0.77
N MET A 113 8.11 1.72 0.24
CA MET A 113 7.38 0.52 -0.21
C MET A 113 8.12 -0.20 -1.35
N ALA A 114 8.91 0.52 -2.16
CA ALA A 114 9.66 -0.08 -3.26
C ALA A 114 10.82 -0.95 -2.75
N THR A 115 11.47 -0.58 -1.63
CA THR A 115 12.50 -1.45 -1.02
C THR A 115 11.90 -2.71 -0.42
N GLU A 116 10.67 -2.61 0.10
CA GLU A 116 9.92 -3.76 0.62
C GLU A 116 9.38 -4.66 -0.50
N GLU A 117 9.03 -4.07 -1.66
CA GLU A 117 8.57 -4.79 -2.85
C GLU A 117 9.67 -5.71 -3.42
N ILE A 118 10.92 -5.25 -3.39
CA ILE A 118 12.08 -6.01 -3.88
C ILE A 118 12.80 -6.80 -2.76
N HIS A 119 12.27 -6.79 -1.54
CA HIS A 119 12.89 -7.43 -0.37
C HIS A 119 14.36 -7.05 -0.14
N LEU A 120 14.69 -5.75 -0.31
CA LEU A 120 16.06 -5.25 -0.35
C LEU A 120 16.89 -5.65 0.90
N ASN A 121 16.29 -5.60 2.09
CA ASN A 121 16.99 -5.95 3.33
C ASN A 121 17.54 -7.37 3.32
N VAL A 122 16.75 -8.33 2.82
CA VAL A 122 17.16 -9.74 2.73
C VAL A 122 18.30 -9.91 1.72
N ALA A 123 18.26 -9.17 0.60
CA ALA A 123 19.32 -9.21 -0.40
C ALA A 123 20.63 -8.61 0.13
N LEU A 124 20.57 -7.49 0.85
CA LEU A 124 21.74 -6.85 1.46
C LEU A 124 22.36 -7.72 2.57
N GLU A 125 21.54 -8.31 3.45
CA GLU A 125 22.00 -9.19 4.52
C GLU A 125 22.73 -10.43 3.97
N LYS A 126 22.20 -11.06 2.92
CA LYS A 126 22.85 -12.18 2.23
C LYS A 126 24.22 -11.83 1.64
N ASN A 127 24.47 -10.55 1.38
CA ASN A 127 25.73 -10.03 0.87
C ASN A 127 26.59 -9.38 1.96
N GLY A 128 26.25 -9.56 3.24
CA GLY A 128 27.02 -9.05 4.38
C GLY A 128 26.97 -7.53 4.55
N ILE A 129 25.96 -6.87 3.99
CA ILE A 129 25.75 -5.42 4.12
C ILE A 129 24.68 -5.18 5.19
N GLU A 130 25.03 -4.44 6.24
CA GLU A 130 24.09 -4.00 7.26
C GLU A 130 23.17 -2.92 6.68
N SER A 131 21.86 -3.19 6.65
CA SER A 131 20.83 -2.21 6.25
C SER A 131 20.11 -1.71 7.49
N VAL A 132 20.10 -0.40 7.74
CA VAL A 132 19.46 0.21 8.92
C VAL A 132 18.30 1.10 8.50
N GLU A 133 17.11 0.79 8.99
CA GLU A 133 15.92 1.64 8.83
C GLU A 133 16.05 2.93 9.64
N THR A 134 15.68 4.05 9.03
CA THR A 134 15.84 5.38 9.63
C THR A 134 14.53 6.06 10.01
N ASP A 135 13.40 5.57 9.47
CA ASP A 135 12.06 5.95 9.93
C ASP A 135 11.79 5.22 11.25
N LEU A 136 11.33 5.92 12.29
CA LEU A 136 11.15 5.31 13.60
C LEU A 136 10.16 4.14 13.57
N GLY A 137 9.10 4.24 12.77
CA GLY A 137 8.12 3.18 12.60
C GLY A 137 8.72 1.94 11.96
N GLU A 138 9.47 2.10 10.87
CA GLU A 138 10.16 0.97 10.22
C GLU A 138 11.30 0.41 11.09
N TYR A 139 12.02 1.26 11.81
CA TYR A 139 13.07 0.83 12.72
C TYR A 139 12.50 -0.03 13.85
N ILE A 140 11.34 0.32 14.40
CA ILE A 140 10.60 -0.52 15.35
C ILE A 140 10.27 -1.89 14.72
N GLN A 141 9.82 -1.93 13.47
CA GLN A 141 9.52 -3.20 12.81
C GLN A 141 10.76 -4.05 12.53
N GLN A 142 11.85 -3.41 12.12
CA GLN A 142 13.12 -4.06 11.87
C GLN A 142 13.66 -4.72 13.16
N LEU A 143 13.59 -4.02 14.30
CA LEU A 143 14.00 -4.58 15.59
C LEU A 143 13.16 -5.80 16.01
N ASP A 144 11.89 -5.80 15.64
CA ASP A 144 10.95 -6.88 15.95
C ASP A 144 10.94 -8.00 14.90
N GLY A 145 11.61 -7.81 13.76
CA GLY A 145 11.62 -8.76 12.65
C GLY A 145 10.26 -8.90 11.96
N GLU A 146 9.44 -7.84 11.97
CA GLU A 146 8.13 -7.81 11.34
C GLU A 146 8.14 -6.97 10.05
N ALA A 147 7.22 -7.26 9.14
CA ALA A 147 6.98 -6.42 7.97
C ALA A 147 6.21 -5.13 8.36
N PRO A 148 6.25 -4.06 7.55
CA PRO A 148 5.45 -2.87 7.79
C PRO A 148 3.95 -3.19 7.87
N TYR A 149 3.26 -2.60 8.85
CA TYR A 149 1.82 -2.85 9.04
C TYR A 149 0.94 -1.96 8.16
N HIS A 150 1.33 -0.69 7.98
CA HIS A 150 0.57 0.33 7.28
C HIS A 150 1.52 1.26 6.51
N ILE A 151 1.13 1.66 5.30
CA ILE A 151 1.96 2.43 4.35
C ILE A 151 2.47 3.76 4.95
N VAL A 152 1.64 4.42 5.76
CA VAL A 152 2.00 5.71 6.39
C VAL A 152 2.59 5.53 7.78
N THR A 153 2.13 4.51 8.53
CA THR A 153 2.38 4.35 9.97
C THR A 153 2.79 2.90 10.26
N PRO A 154 4.05 2.52 9.97
CA PRO A 154 4.47 1.13 9.92
C PRO A 154 4.17 0.36 11.19
N ALA A 155 4.26 0.97 12.38
CA ALA A 155 4.01 0.35 13.69
C ALA A 155 2.59 0.58 14.27
N MET A 156 1.58 0.84 13.43
CA MET A 156 0.21 1.16 13.88
C MET A 156 -0.44 0.09 14.79
N HIS A 157 0.01 -1.16 14.76
CA HIS A 157 -0.52 -2.22 15.63
C HIS A 157 0.12 -2.30 17.02
N LYS A 158 1.15 -1.51 17.29
CA LYS A 158 1.87 -1.52 18.57
C LYS A 158 1.41 -0.37 19.47
N SER A 159 1.29 -0.64 20.76
CA SER A 159 1.12 0.39 21.79
C SER A 159 2.47 0.96 22.23
N LYS A 160 2.46 2.09 22.96
CA LYS A 160 3.70 2.64 23.52
C LYS A 160 4.38 1.66 24.49
N GLU A 161 3.60 0.87 25.23
CA GLU A 161 4.09 -0.16 26.13
C GLU A 161 4.73 -1.33 25.37
N ASP A 162 4.19 -1.70 24.20
CA ASP A 162 4.80 -2.72 23.33
C ASP A 162 6.17 -2.24 22.83
N VAL A 163 6.27 -0.99 22.40
CA VAL A 163 7.53 -0.39 21.92
C VAL A 163 8.56 -0.29 23.05
N ALA A 164 8.15 0.12 24.26
CA ALA A 164 9.03 0.21 25.42
C ALA A 164 9.64 -1.16 25.80
N ARG A 165 8.82 -2.22 25.76
CA ARG A 165 9.28 -3.60 25.99
C ARG A 165 10.26 -4.05 24.91
N LEU A 166 9.96 -3.77 23.64
CA LEU A 166 10.85 -4.10 22.53
C LEU A 166 12.22 -3.40 22.68
N PHE A 167 12.23 -2.10 22.95
CA PHE A 167 13.46 -1.34 23.13
C PHE A 167 14.25 -1.81 24.37
N ASN A 168 13.58 -2.21 25.45
CA ASN A 168 14.25 -2.83 26.58
C ASN A 168 14.95 -4.14 26.18
N GLN A 169 14.26 -5.01 25.46
CA GLN A 169 14.80 -6.31 25.05
C GLN A 169 15.93 -6.20 24.03
N LYS A 170 15.82 -5.27 23.08
CA LYS A 170 16.75 -5.16 21.94
C LYS A 170 17.87 -4.15 22.15
N LEU A 171 17.60 -3.08 22.90
CA LEU A 171 18.50 -1.94 23.07
C LEU A 171 18.89 -1.69 24.55
N GLY A 172 18.34 -2.45 25.50
CA GLY A 172 18.66 -2.33 26.92
C GLY A 172 18.08 -1.09 27.61
N THR A 173 17.07 -0.43 27.03
CA THR A 173 16.43 0.75 27.66
C THR A 173 15.57 0.36 28.87
N PRO A 174 15.40 1.21 29.89
CA PRO A 174 14.42 0.96 30.95
C PRO A 174 12.99 0.77 30.43
N VAL A 175 12.27 -0.21 30.99
CA VAL A 175 10.93 -0.64 30.53
C VAL A 175 9.86 0.47 30.68
N ASN A 176 10.08 1.42 31.59
CA ASN A 176 9.14 2.51 31.90
C ASN A 176 9.45 3.81 31.14
N TYR A 177 10.31 3.79 30.12
CA TYR A 177 10.58 4.97 29.31
C TYR A 177 9.33 5.46 28.60
N THR A 178 9.16 6.78 28.61
CA THR A 178 8.14 7.49 27.85
C THR A 178 8.43 7.43 26.35
N PRO A 179 7.42 7.61 25.47
CA PRO A 179 7.64 7.70 24.02
C PRO A 179 8.75 8.69 23.65
N GLU A 180 8.79 9.86 24.29
CA GLU A 180 9.80 10.89 24.05
C GLU A 180 11.20 10.38 24.38
N GLN A 181 11.38 9.70 25.51
CA GLN A 181 12.66 9.11 25.90
C GLN A 181 13.10 7.99 24.94
N LEU A 182 12.17 7.12 24.52
CA LEU A 182 12.44 6.07 23.52
C LEU A 182 12.89 6.68 22.18
N THR A 183 12.21 7.73 21.72
CA THR A 183 12.60 8.46 20.50
C THR A 183 13.99 9.08 20.63
N GLN A 184 14.37 9.61 21.80
CA GLN A 184 15.73 10.12 22.02
C GLN A 184 16.80 9.03 21.94
N VAL A 185 16.51 7.83 22.44
CA VAL A 185 17.42 6.68 22.31
C VAL A 185 17.60 6.31 20.84
N ALA A 186 16.50 6.12 20.10
CA ALA A 186 16.54 5.82 18.68
C ALA A 186 17.31 6.91 17.90
N ARG A 187 17.04 8.18 18.20
CA ARG A 187 17.74 9.33 17.59
C ARG A 187 19.25 9.27 17.81
N LYS A 188 19.71 8.96 19.03
CA LYS A 188 21.14 8.85 19.34
C LYS A 188 21.80 7.76 18.50
N ILE A 189 21.20 6.57 18.44
CA ILE A 189 21.72 5.43 17.67
C ILE A 189 21.74 5.75 16.18
N LEU A 190 20.64 6.25 15.62
CA LEU A 190 20.52 6.53 14.20
C LEU A 190 21.47 7.65 13.76
N ARG A 191 21.70 8.67 14.60
CA ARG A 191 22.66 9.76 14.34
C ARG A 191 24.05 9.23 13.99
N GLU A 192 24.54 8.25 14.74
CA GLU A 192 25.84 7.62 14.48
C GLU A 192 25.82 6.85 13.15
N LYS A 193 24.75 6.08 12.89
CA LYS A 193 24.58 5.30 11.66
C LYS A 193 24.58 6.16 10.39
N TYR A 194 23.90 7.32 10.36
CA TYR A 194 23.91 8.20 9.18
C TYR A 194 25.33 8.65 8.81
N THR A 195 26.17 8.96 9.80
CA THR A 195 27.53 9.46 9.57
C THR A 195 28.53 8.37 9.18
N GLN A 196 28.22 7.10 9.49
CA GLN A 196 29.06 5.95 9.21
C GLN A 196 28.71 5.25 7.89
N ALA A 197 27.46 5.36 7.45
CA ALA A 197 26.99 4.65 6.26
C ALA A 197 27.65 5.16 4.97
N GLU A 198 28.08 4.23 4.13
CA GLU A 198 28.67 4.56 2.82
C GLU A 198 27.60 4.93 1.79
N VAL A 199 26.40 4.35 1.93
CA VAL A 199 25.27 4.52 1.03
C VAL A 199 24.01 4.90 1.80
N GLY A 200 23.27 5.85 1.25
CA GLY A 200 21.93 6.21 1.66
C GLY A 200 20.91 5.72 0.64
N VAL A 201 19.80 5.11 1.09
CA VAL A 201 18.69 4.72 0.22
C VAL A 201 17.42 5.46 0.61
N THR A 202 16.71 6.00 -0.39
CA THR A 202 15.37 6.52 -0.16
C THR A 202 14.38 5.99 -1.18
N GLY A 203 13.09 6.07 -0.84
CA GLY A 203 12.03 6.03 -1.84
C GLY A 203 11.78 7.42 -2.42
N ALA A 204 10.65 7.55 -3.12
CA ALA A 204 10.09 8.84 -3.50
C ALA A 204 8.57 8.85 -3.39
N ASN A 205 8.01 10.00 -3.02
CA ASN A 205 6.58 10.23 -3.13
C ASN A 205 6.22 10.51 -4.58
N PHE A 206 7.03 11.33 -5.26
CA PHE A 206 6.92 11.68 -6.67
C PHE A 206 8.29 11.78 -7.35
N ILE A 207 8.31 11.53 -8.66
CA ILE A 207 9.39 11.98 -9.57
C ILE A 207 8.81 13.02 -10.52
N ILE A 208 9.59 14.05 -10.84
CA ILE A 208 9.14 15.28 -11.49
C ILE A 208 9.81 15.40 -12.85
N SER A 209 9.00 15.34 -13.91
CA SER A 209 9.50 15.26 -15.29
C SER A 209 10.26 16.53 -15.72
N ASP A 210 9.63 17.70 -15.60
CA ASP A 210 10.12 18.96 -16.18
C ASP A 210 11.49 19.43 -15.67
N ILE A 211 11.83 19.14 -14.41
CA ILE A 211 13.12 19.51 -13.82
C ILE A 211 14.03 18.32 -13.53
N GLY A 212 13.56 17.09 -13.77
CA GLY A 212 14.31 15.86 -13.46
C GLY A 212 14.67 15.79 -11.98
N ALA A 213 13.68 15.72 -11.10
CA ALA A 213 13.93 15.70 -9.65
C ALA A 213 13.04 14.72 -8.90
N VAL A 214 13.49 14.32 -7.72
CA VAL A 214 12.79 13.43 -6.79
C VAL A 214 12.18 14.26 -5.68
N ALA A 215 10.89 14.05 -5.38
CA ALA A 215 10.22 14.68 -4.24
C ALA A 215 9.93 13.66 -3.14
N VAL A 216 10.42 13.97 -1.93
CA VAL A 216 10.25 13.18 -0.72
C VAL A 216 9.57 14.03 0.34
N THR A 217 8.62 13.43 1.06
CA THR A 217 7.94 14.06 2.19
C THR A 217 8.03 13.18 3.43
N GLU A 218 8.30 13.78 4.58
CA GLU A 218 8.58 13.07 5.84
C GLU A 218 8.25 13.91 7.08
N ASN A 219 8.14 13.25 8.24
CA ASN A 219 7.85 13.93 9.51
C ASN A 219 9.05 14.01 10.47
N GLU A 220 10.13 13.26 10.20
CA GLU A 220 11.20 13.02 11.18
C GLU A 220 12.55 13.62 10.77
N GLY A 221 12.70 14.00 9.49
CA GLY A 221 13.95 14.52 8.91
C GLY A 221 14.96 13.42 8.56
N ASN A 222 14.61 12.16 8.76
CA ASN A 222 15.42 10.98 8.50
C ASN A 222 15.76 10.79 7.02
N ALA A 223 14.82 11.04 6.10
CA ALA A 223 15.09 10.91 4.66
C ALA A 223 16.11 11.94 4.17
N ARG A 224 16.02 13.19 4.64
CA ARG A 224 17.05 14.21 4.38
C ARG A 224 18.42 13.79 4.92
N LEU A 225 18.48 13.20 6.12
CA LEU A 225 19.75 12.70 6.67
C LEU A 225 20.29 11.52 5.85
N SER A 226 19.42 10.59 5.45
CA SER A 226 19.76 9.47 4.57
C SER A 226 20.28 9.92 3.20
N CYS A 227 19.82 11.05 2.65
CA CYS A 227 20.33 11.55 1.37
C CYS A 227 21.56 12.45 1.50
N ALA A 228 21.70 13.21 2.58
CA ALA A 228 22.72 14.26 2.69
C ALA A 228 24.04 13.83 3.36
N PHE A 229 24.01 12.84 4.26
CA PHE A 229 25.21 12.41 4.99
C PHE A 229 26.03 11.35 4.23
N PRO A 230 25.42 10.27 3.70
CA PRO A 230 26.16 9.31 2.89
C PRO A 230 26.67 9.96 1.59
N LYS A 231 27.87 9.57 1.16
CA LYS A 231 28.48 10.08 -0.07
C LYS A 231 27.76 9.60 -1.34
N THR A 232 27.07 8.47 -1.26
CA THR A 232 26.29 7.91 -2.38
C THR A 232 24.82 7.81 -1.97
N HIS A 233 23.93 8.33 -2.79
CA HIS A 233 22.48 8.25 -2.58
C HIS A 233 21.82 7.46 -3.70
N ILE A 234 21.03 6.45 -3.34
CA ILE A 234 20.22 5.66 -4.27
C ILE A 234 18.74 5.94 -3.96
N VAL A 235 17.99 6.34 -4.98
CA VAL A 235 16.53 6.42 -4.93
C VAL A 235 15.97 5.22 -5.66
N ILE A 236 15.01 4.50 -5.06
CA ILE A 236 14.26 3.44 -5.73
C ILE A 236 12.80 3.86 -5.79
N VAL A 237 12.25 3.91 -7.00
CA VAL A 237 10.92 4.46 -7.21
C VAL A 237 10.21 3.74 -8.35
N GLY A 238 8.94 3.39 -8.12
CA GLY A 238 8.09 2.89 -9.18
C GLY A 238 7.83 3.96 -10.25
N ILE A 239 7.85 3.57 -11.52
CA ILE A 239 7.66 4.51 -12.65
C ILE A 239 6.32 5.26 -12.58
N GLU A 240 5.32 4.73 -11.86
CA GLU A 240 4.00 5.36 -11.71
C GLU A 240 4.00 6.60 -10.81
N LYS A 241 5.10 6.85 -10.09
CA LYS A 241 5.23 8.03 -9.21
C LYS A 241 5.42 9.36 -9.94
N MET A 242 5.40 9.34 -11.27
CA MET A 242 5.56 10.52 -12.12
C MET A 242 4.51 11.61 -11.89
N ILE A 243 4.96 12.86 -11.86
CA ILE A 243 4.16 14.07 -12.09
C ILE A 243 4.83 14.93 -13.18
N PRO A 244 4.05 15.63 -14.02
CA PRO A 244 4.62 16.40 -15.13
C PRO A 244 5.50 17.55 -14.67
N SER A 245 5.07 18.34 -13.68
CA SER A 245 5.74 19.57 -13.29
C SER A 245 5.96 19.72 -11.79
N ILE A 246 7.04 20.43 -11.42
CA ILE A 246 7.27 20.87 -10.05
C ILE A 246 6.08 21.67 -9.49
N THR A 247 5.36 22.41 -10.34
CA THR A 247 4.20 23.21 -9.91
C THR A 247 3.05 22.35 -9.38
N ASP A 248 2.98 21.08 -9.82
CA ASP A 248 1.95 20.14 -9.38
C ASP A 248 2.10 19.75 -7.89
N LEU A 249 3.28 19.96 -7.29
CA LEU A 249 3.52 19.70 -5.86
C LEU A 249 2.64 20.57 -4.95
N SER A 250 2.29 21.78 -5.39
CA SER A 250 1.36 22.67 -4.68
C SER A 250 -0.03 22.05 -4.50
N LEU A 251 -0.39 21.08 -5.34
CA LEU A 251 -1.61 20.31 -5.27
C LEU A 251 -1.38 18.97 -4.54
N PHE A 252 -0.34 18.24 -4.94
CA PHE A 252 -0.14 16.87 -4.46
C PHE A 252 0.38 16.77 -3.02
N TRP A 253 1.23 17.69 -2.54
CA TRP A 253 1.70 17.65 -1.16
C TRP A 253 0.57 17.93 -0.15
N PRO A 254 -0.29 18.96 -0.34
CA PRO A 254 -1.46 19.14 0.52
C PRO A 254 -2.42 17.95 0.49
N LEU A 255 -2.71 17.39 -0.69
CA LEU A 255 -3.59 16.22 -0.78
C LEU A 255 -3.00 14.99 -0.08
N LEU A 256 -1.70 14.71 -0.30
CA LEU A 256 -1.02 13.56 0.30
C LEU A 256 -1.02 13.65 1.83
N SER A 257 -0.65 14.80 2.37
CA SER A 257 -0.54 15.05 3.81
C SER A 257 -1.91 15.09 4.49
N THR A 258 -2.91 15.77 3.90
CA THR A 258 -4.26 15.84 4.45
C THR A 258 -4.92 14.47 4.54
N PHE A 259 -4.84 13.70 3.46
CA PHE A 259 -5.47 12.38 3.41
C PHE A 259 -4.61 11.28 4.04
N GLY A 260 -3.33 11.55 4.33
CA GLY A 260 -2.44 10.60 4.98
C GLY A 260 -2.40 10.76 6.50
N THR A 261 -2.25 12.00 6.98
CA THR A 261 -2.02 12.30 8.40
C THR A 261 -2.91 13.43 8.92
N GLY A 262 -3.73 14.06 8.07
CA GLY A 262 -4.55 15.22 8.44
C GLY A 262 -3.78 16.53 8.57
N GLN A 263 -2.50 16.54 8.21
CA GLN A 263 -1.67 17.74 8.20
C GLN A 263 -1.98 18.59 6.97
N THR A 264 -1.78 19.91 7.06
CA THR A 264 -1.94 20.82 5.92
C THR A 264 -0.91 20.51 4.83
N VAL A 265 0.34 20.38 5.24
CA VAL A 265 1.49 19.88 4.49
C VAL A 265 2.36 19.11 5.50
N THR A 266 3.04 18.04 5.08
CA THR A 266 3.95 17.29 5.97
C THR A 266 5.11 18.17 6.43
N VAL A 267 5.67 17.89 7.61
CA VAL A 267 6.71 18.71 8.27
C VAL A 267 7.93 19.01 7.38
N TYR A 268 8.47 18.02 6.68
CA TYR A 268 9.60 18.20 5.77
C TYR A 268 9.24 17.76 4.36
N ASN A 269 9.58 18.58 3.38
CA ASN A 269 9.39 18.30 1.96
C ASN A 269 10.67 18.69 1.23
N THR A 270 11.31 17.70 0.62
CA THR A 270 12.62 17.86 -0.01
C THR A 270 12.50 17.52 -1.49
N ILE A 271 13.05 18.39 -2.33
CA ILE A 271 13.23 18.14 -3.77
C ILE A 271 14.72 17.92 -4.00
N ILE A 272 15.08 16.78 -4.57
CA ILE A 272 16.46 16.37 -4.81
C ILE A 272 16.63 16.22 -6.33
N ALA A 273 17.41 17.12 -6.93
CA ALA A 273 17.55 17.24 -8.38
C ALA A 273 18.90 16.69 -8.91
N GLY A 274 19.64 15.91 -8.11
CA GLY A 274 20.95 15.37 -8.49
C GLY A 274 21.94 15.36 -7.32
N PRO A 275 23.19 14.96 -7.58
CA PRO A 275 24.26 15.03 -6.60
C PRO A 275 24.63 16.49 -6.27
N ARG A 276 25.41 16.66 -5.21
CA ARG A 276 25.96 17.94 -4.75
C ARG A 276 26.77 18.60 -5.87
N GLN A 277 26.45 19.86 -6.16
CA GLN A 277 27.16 20.69 -7.13
C GLN A 277 28.42 21.33 -6.52
N PRO A 278 29.40 21.80 -7.32
CA PRO A 278 30.66 22.35 -6.80
C PRO A 278 30.52 23.52 -5.82
N ASN A 279 29.41 24.27 -5.88
CA ASN A 279 29.12 25.42 -5.02
C ASN A 279 28.13 25.09 -3.87
N GLU A 280 27.78 23.82 -3.69
CA GLU A 280 26.89 23.34 -2.61
C GLU A 280 27.73 22.73 -1.48
N ASN A 281 27.32 22.99 -0.22
CA ASN A 281 28.08 22.57 0.95
C ASN A 281 27.72 21.14 1.42
N ASP A 282 26.51 20.69 1.15
CA ASP A 282 25.94 19.42 1.60
C ASP A 282 25.33 18.62 0.44
N GLY A 283 25.15 17.31 0.64
CA GLY A 283 24.58 16.40 -0.36
C GLY A 283 25.53 15.29 -0.80
N PRO A 284 25.01 14.28 -1.51
CA PRO A 284 25.78 13.13 -1.93
C PRO A 284 26.73 13.52 -3.07
N GLU A 285 27.91 12.92 -3.12
CA GLU A 285 28.86 13.05 -4.22
C GLU A 285 28.33 12.36 -5.49
N GLU A 286 27.54 11.29 -5.33
CA GLU A 286 26.88 10.57 -6.42
C GLU A 286 25.43 10.25 -6.09
N MET A 287 24.54 10.44 -7.06
CA MET A 287 23.12 10.15 -6.91
C MET A 287 22.61 9.26 -8.05
N TYR A 288 21.91 8.20 -7.68
CA TYR A 288 21.30 7.23 -8.57
C TYR A 288 19.78 7.21 -8.39
N VAL A 289 19.03 7.12 -9.49
CA VAL A 289 17.58 6.87 -9.46
C VAL A 289 17.30 5.58 -10.23
N ILE A 290 16.82 4.58 -9.51
CA ILE A 290 16.34 3.31 -10.06
C ILE A 290 14.85 3.45 -10.34
N LEU A 291 14.51 3.53 -11.62
CA LEU A 291 13.15 3.51 -12.14
C LEU A 291 12.67 2.05 -12.23
N LEU A 292 11.79 1.67 -11.32
CA LEU A 292 11.30 0.30 -11.18
C LEU A 292 9.97 0.11 -11.93
N ASP A 293 9.95 -0.75 -12.94
CA ASP A 293 8.70 -1.17 -13.59
C ASP A 293 7.98 -2.25 -12.77
N ASN A 294 8.59 -3.42 -12.64
CA ASN A 294 8.11 -4.56 -11.86
C ASN A 294 6.60 -4.86 -12.08
N GLY A 295 6.16 -4.86 -13.34
CA GLY A 295 4.77 -5.15 -13.75
C GLY A 295 3.86 -3.92 -13.89
N ARG A 296 4.35 -2.70 -13.66
CA ARG A 296 3.56 -1.46 -13.81
C ARG A 296 3.19 -1.20 -15.27
N THR A 297 4.06 -1.52 -16.22
CA THR A 297 3.78 -1.41 -17.66
C THR A 297 2.67 -2.36 -18.10
N ASP A 298 2.53 -3.54 -17.47
CA ASP A 298 1.42 -4.45 -17.75
C ASP A 298 0.09 -3.93 -17.21
N ILE A 299 0.09 -3.33 -16.02
CA ILE A 299 -1.08 -2.61 -15.50
C ILE A 299 -1.47 -1.45 -16.43
N LEU A 300 -0.48 -0.72 -16.95
CA LEU A 300 -0.69 0.42 -17.85
C LEU A 300 -1.40 0.00 -19.14
N LYS A 301 -1.05 -1.17 -19.71
CA LYS A 301 -1.72 -1.70 -20.93
C LYS A 301 -3.21 -1.87 -20.72
N ASN A 302 -3.65 -2.27 -19.52
CA ASN A 302 -5.06 -2.52 -19.24
C ASN A 302 -5.85 -1.18 -19.08
N PRO A 303 -6.82 -0.89 -19.96
CA PRO A 303 -7.56 0.38 -19.97
C PRO A 303 -8.37 0.64 -18.70
N THR A 304 -8.82 -0.42 -18.03
CA THR A 304 -9.59 -0.30 -16.79
C THR A 304 -8.66 -0.19 -15.59
N GLN A 305 -7.63 -1.05 -15.51
CA GLN A 305 -6.76 -1.16 -14.34
C GLN A 305 -5.71 -0.06 -14.24
N ARG A 306 -5.31 0.58 -15.35
CA ARG A 306 -4.27 1.63 -15.36
C ARG A 306 -4.54 2.79 -14.40
N GLN A 307 -5.79 3.06 -14.06
CA GLN A 307 -6.12 4.10 -13.07
C GLN A 307 -5.59 3.79 -11.66
N SER A 308 -5.27 2.53 -11.35
CA SER A 308 -4.62 2.16 -10.10
C SER A 308 -3.22 2.78 -9.95
N LEU A 309 -2.56 3.09 -11.07
CA LEU A 309 -1.25 3.76 -11.14
C LEU A 309 -1.31 5.24 -10.74
N TYR A 310 -2.50 5.83 -10.58
CA TYR A 310 -2.63 7.21 -10.11
C TYR A 310 -2.32 7.36 -8.61
N CYS A 311 -2.19 6.24 -7.89
CA CYS A 311 -2.12 6.22 -6.44
C CYS A 311 -0.91 7.02 -5.89
N ILE A 312 -1.20 8.04 -5.09
CA ILE A 312 -0.17 8.82 -4.39
C ILE A 312 0.29 8.19 -3.07
N ARG A 313 -0.19 6.97 -2.75
CA ARG A 313 0.16 6.20 -1.54
C ARG A 313 -0.18 6.91 -0.21
N CYS A 314 -1.29 7.66 -0.15
CA CYS A 314 -1.70 8.35 1.08
C CYS A 314 -2.28 7.44 2.18
N GLY A 315 -2.68 6.19 1.88
CA GLY A 315 -3.24 5.28 2.89
C GLY A 315 -4.69 5.54 3.32
N ALA A 316 -5.35 6.62 2.85
CA ALA A 316 -6.75 6.92 3.21
C ALA A 316 -7.71 5.75 2.97
N CYS A 317 -7.50 4.98 1.90
CA CYS A 317 -8.32 3.81 1.59
C CYS A 317 -8.15 2.67 2.61
N LEU A 318 -6.97 2.51 3.23
CA LEU A 318 -6.74 1.55 4.32
C LEU A 318 -7.54 1.98 5.56
N ASN A 319 -7.43 3.27 5.92
CA ASN A 319 -8.06 3.85 7.11
C ASN A 319 -9.59 3.86 7.08
N VAL A 320 -10.23 3.85 5.90
CA VAL A 320 -11.70 3.76 5.79
C VAL A 320 -12.19 2.31 5.68
N CYS A 321 -11.33 1.37 5.26
CA CYS A 321 -11.74 0.02 4.91
C CYS A 321 -12.18 -0.79 6.15
N PRO A 322 -13.43 -1.31 6.17
CA PRO A 322 -13.90 -2.12 7.30
C PRO A 322 -13.11 -3.43 7.42
N VAL A 323 -12.66 -4.04 6.32
CA VAL A 323 -11.86 -5.27 6.37
C VAL A 323 -10.50 -4.98 7.03
N TYR A 324 -9.78 -3.97 6.55
CA TYR A 324 -8.47 -3.60 7.08
C TYR A 324 -8.51 -3.27 8.58
N LYS A 325 -9.51 -2.51 9.03
CA LYS A 325 -9.71 -2.19 10.46
C LYS A 325 -9.85 -3.42 11.37
N ASN A 326 -10.33 -4.54 10.83
CA ASN A 326 -10.58 -5.75 11.61
C ASN A 326 -9.44 -6.76 11.52
N ILE A 327 -8.80 -6.90 10.36
CA ILE A 327 -7.79 -7.97 10.17
C ILE A 327 -6.36 -7.43 10.17
N GLY A 328 -6.19 -6.12 9.94
CA GLY A 328 -4.87 -5.48 9.88
C GLY A 328 -4.13 -5.64 8.56
N GLY A 329 -2.95 -5.02 8.48
CA GLY A 329 -2.09 -5.11 7.29
C GLY A 329 -1.42 -6.47 7.10
N HIS A 330 -0.89 -7.08 8.17
CA HIS A 330 -0.15 -8.33 8.09
C HIS A 330 -0.96 -9.54 7.60
N ALA A 331 -2.29 -9.52 7.78
CA ALA A 331 -3.16 -10.60 7.32
C ALA A 331 -3.17 -10.73 5.78
N TYR A 332 -2.92 -9.63 5.06
CA TYR A 332 -2.90 -9.61 3.59
C TYR A 332 -1.73 -10.40 2.99
N GLY A 333 -0.62 -10.57 3.73
CA GLY A 333 0.54 -11.34 3.27
C GLY A 333 1.21 -10.79 2.01
N ALA A 334 1.12 -9.48 1.79
CA ALA A 334 1.71 -8.79 0.64
C ALA A 334 2.25 -7.41 1.06
N THR A 335 3.25 -6.90 0.34
CA THR A 335 3.84 -5.57 0.57
C THR A 335 2.78 -4.47 0.55
N TYR A 336 1.87 -4.50 -0.43
CA TYR A 336 0.73 -3.59 -0.49
C TYR A 336 -0.52 -4.24 0.11
N SER A 337 -1.04 -3.63 1.18
CA SER A 337 -2.22 -4.10 1.91
C SER A 337 -3.45 -3.19 1.71
N GLY A 338 -4.60 -3.63 2.22
CA GLY A 338 -5.86 -2.89 2.13
C GLY A 338 -6.39 -2.74 0.69
N PRO A 339 -7.34 -1.81 0.45
CA PRO A 339 -8.03 -1.74 -0.84
C PRO A 339 -7.12 -1.51 -2.05
N ILE A 340 -6.14 -0.60 -1.96
CA ILE A 340 -5.20 -0.39 -3.07
C ILE A 340 -4.31 -1.60 -3.30
N GLY A 341 -3.84 -2.25 -2.23
CA GLY A 341 -3.06 -3.49 -2.31
C GLY A 341 -3.85 -4.63 -2.95
N SER A 342 -5.09 -4.83 -2.54
CA SER A 342 -6.00 -5.82 -3.14
C SER A 342 -6.24 -5.59 -4.64
N VAL A 343 -6.10 -4.36 -5.15
CA VAL A 343 -6.18 -4.05 -6.59
C VAL A 343 -4.87 -4.40 -7.30
N ILE A 344 -3.73 -3.89 -6.80
CA ILE A 344 -2.47 -3.96 -7.56
C ILE A 344 -1.71 -5.27 -7.35
N THR A 345 -1.74 -5.87 -6.16
CA THR A 345 -0.94 -7.07 -5.85
C THR A 345 -1.25 -8.24 -6.79
N PRO A 346 -2.51 -8.57 -7.15
CA PRO A 346 -2.79 -9.61 -8.14
C PRO A 346 -2.20 -9.32 -9.53
N ASN A 347 -2.09 -8.04 -9.90
CA ASN A 347 -1.52 -7.64 -11.18
C ASN A 347 0.02 -7.65 -11.15
N LEU A 348 0.65 -7.31 -10.01
CA LEU A 348 2.11 -7.25 -9.87
C LEU A 348 2.74 -8.62 -9.55
N GLN A 349 2.06 -9.45 -8.76
CA GLN A 349 2.60 -10.71 -8.21
C GLN A 349 1.85 -11.96 -8.72
N GLY A 350 0.92 -11.79 -9.67
CA GLY A 350 0.19 -12.88 -10.31
C GLY A 350 -1.22 -13.12 -9.77
N MET A 351 -2.19 -13.14 -10.70
CA MET A 351 -3.61 -13.26 -10.40
C MET A 351 -3.93 -14.60 -9.73
N LYS A 352 -3.27 -15.69 -10.14
CA LYS A 352 -3.47 -17.05 -9.62
C LYS A 352 -3.33 -17.13 -8.09
N ASP A 353 -2.28 -16.51 -7.55
CA ASP A 353 -1.92 -16.65 -6.15
C ASP A 353 -2.59 -15.60 -5.27
N PHE A 354 -2.78 -14.39 -5.80
CA PHE A 354 -3.25 -13.24 -5.03
C PHE A 354 -4.69 -12.79 -5.30
N LYS A 355 -5.42 -13.38 -6.27
CA LYS A 355 -6.83 -12.99 -6.54
C LYS A 355 -7.74 -12.99 -5.32
N HIS A 356 -7.47 -13.84 -4.32
CA HIS A 356 -8.24 -13.92 -3.08
C HIS A 356 -8.32 -12.57 -2.34
N LEU A 357 -7.30 -11.70 -2.49
CA LEU A 357 -7.31 -10.34 -1.94
C LEU A 357 -8.41 -9.47 -2.54
N SER A 358 -8.77 -9.68 -3.82
CA SER A 358 -9.89 -8.99 -4.46
C SER A 358 -11.25 -9.47 -3.93
N TYR A 359 -11.33 -10.71 -3.44
CA TYR A 359 -12.52 -11.26 -2.75
C TYR A 359 -12.59 -10.83 -1.28
N ALA A 360 -11.47 -10.44 -0.67
CA ALA A 360 -11.38 -9.90 0.69
C ALA A 360 -11.87 -8.43 0.79
N SER A 361 -13.04 -8.15 0.22
CA SER A 361 -13.68 -6.83 0.20
C SER A 361 -15.20 -6.96 0.20
N SER A 362 -15.86 -6.12 1.00
CA SER A 362 -17.32 -5.97 0.99
C SER A 362 -17.85 -5.16 -0.19
N LEU A 363 -16.96 -4.58 -1.02
CA LEU A 363 -17.32 -3.71 -2.15
C LEU A 363 -18.18 -2.49 -1.76
N CYS A 364 -18.10 -2.03 -0.50
CA CYS A 364 -18.90 -0.92 0.02
C CYS A 364 -18.60 0.47 -0.57
N GLY A 365 -17.63 0.62 -1.48
CA GLY A 365 -17.32 1.89 -2.14
C GLY A 365 -16.58 2.96 -1.31
N ALA A 366 -16.46 2.79 0.01
CA ALA A 366 -15.86 3.81 0.89
C ALA A 366 -14.40 4.19 0.52
N CYS A 367 -13.61 3.22 0.02
CA CYS A 367 -12.26 3.46 -0.45
C CYS A 367 -12.19 4.35 -1.71
N THR A 368 -13.21 4.30 -2.56
CA THR A 368 -13.34 5.12 -3.75
C THR A 368 -13.76 6.54 -3.38
N GLU A 369 -14.74 6.68 -2.48
CA GLU A 369 -15.23 7.97 -2.00
C GLU A 369 -14.09 8.81 -1.38
N VAL A 370 -13.27 8.19 -0.53
CA VAL A 370 -12.19 8.87 0.19
C VAL A 370 -10.94 9.15 -0.67
N CYS A 371 -10.82 8.56 -1.86
CA CYS A 371 -9.58 8.65 -2.64
C CYS A 371 -9.30 10.09 -3.12
N PRO A 372 -8.16 10.72 -2.73
CA PRO A 372 -7.87 12.11 -3.12
C PRO A 372 -7.57 12.29 -4.61
N VAL A 373 -7.33 11.19 -5.33
CA VAL A 373 -7.11 11.16 -6.78
C VAL A 373 -8.19 10.36 -7.52
N LYS A 374 -9.36 10.19 -6.87
CA LYS A 374 -10.60 9.63 -7.44
C LYS A 374 -10.42 8.30 -8.20
N ILE A 375 -9.59 7.40 -7.66
CA ILE A 375 -9.43 6.03 -8.18
C ILE A 375 -10.66 5.21 -7.79
N ASN A 376 -11.27 4.53 -8.77
CA ASN A 376 -12.45 3.70 -8.54
C ASN A 376 -12.11 2.30 -7.99
N LEU A 377 -11.45 2.26 -6.82
CA LEU A 377 -10.93 1.03 -6.22
C LEU A 377 -11.94 -0.11 -6.11
N HIS A 378 -13.19 0.13 -5.70
CA HIS A 378 -14.15 -0.97 -5.54
C HIS A 378 -14.57 -1.62 -6.87
N GLU A 379 -14.67 -0.85 -7.95
CA GLU A 379 -14.90 -1.39 -9.29
C GLU A 379 -13.64 -2.09 -9.85
N LEU A 380 -12.43 -1.60 -9.55
CA LEU A 380 -11.20 -2.31 -9.93
C LEU A 380 -11.07 -3.67 -9.24
N LEU A 381 -11.56 -3.80 -8.00
CA LEU A 381 -11.63 -5.10 -7.33
C LEU A 381 -12.61 -6.04 -8.03
N LEU A 382 -13.74 -5.53 -8.55
CA LEU A 382 -14.66 -6.31 -9.37
C LEU A 382 -14.01 -6.71 -10.70
N GLN A 383 -13.24 -5.81 -11.31
CA GLN A 383 -12.50 -6.09 -12.53
C GLN A 383 -11.47 -7.21 -12.32
N ASN A 384 -10.68 -7.18 -11.25
CA ASN A 384 -9.78 -8.29 -10.90
C ASN A 384 -10.53 -9.63 -10.77
N ARG A 385 -11.72 -9.62 -10.14
CA ARG A 385 -12.54 -10.83 -10.01
C ARG A 385 -12.99 -11.33 -11.40
N HIS A 386 -13.42 -10.43 -12.27
CA HIS A 386 -13.81 -10.74 -13.65
C HIS A 386 -12.62 -11.30 -14.45
N GLU A 387 -11.47 -10.64 -14.46
CA GLU A 387 -10.25 -11.08 -15.14
C GLU A 387 -9.82 -12.47 -14.65
N SER A 388 -9.90 -12.73 -13.34
CA SER A 388 -9.59 -14.06 -12.80
C SER A 388 -10.53 -15.18 -13.30
N VAL A 389 -11.75 -14.84 -13.71
CA VAL A 389 -12.70 -15.78 -14.32
C VAL A 389 -12.33 -16.02 -15.78
N GLU A 390 -12.05 -14.95 -16.54
CA GLU A 390 -11.65 -14.99 -17.95
C GLU A 390 -10.34 -15.77 -18.14
N GLU A 391 -9.37 -15.60 -17.23
CA GLU A 391 -8.13 -16.38 -17.18
C GLU A 391 -8.34 -17.86 -16.76
N GLY A 392 -9.58 -18.25 -16.46
CA GLY A 392 -9.90 -19.63 -16.12
C GLY A 392 -9.46 -20.07 -14.73
N LEU A 393 -9.10 -19.15 -13.83
CA LEU A 393 -8.59 -19.46 -12.48
C LEU A 393 -9.69 -19.93 -11.52
N THR A 394 -10.96 -19.88 -11.90
CA THR A 394 -12.10 -20.38 -11.12
C THR A 394 -12.18 -21.91 -11.12
N THR A 395 -12.68 -22.51 -10.04
CA THR A 395 -12.75 -23.97 -9.95
C THR A 395 -13.90 -24.51 -10.82
N ILE A 396 -13.78 -25.77 -11.27
CA ILE A 396 -14.84 -26.45 -12.04
C ILE A 396 -16.14 -26.52 -11.21
N SER A 397 -16.02 -26.75 -9.91
CA SER A 397 -17.16 -26.75 -8.99
C SER A 397 -17.88 -25.40 -8.96
N GLU A 398 -17.14 -24.30 -8.89
CA GLU A 398 -17.69 -22.94 -8.93
C GLU A 398 -18.36 -22.64 -10.27
N LYS A 399 -17.68 -22.92 -11.40
CA LYS A 399 -18.25 -22.77 -12.75
C LYS A 399 -19.55 -23.55 -12.91
N THR A 400 -19.59 -24.79 -12.41
CA THR A 400 -20.76 -25.65 -12.49
C THR A 400 -21.90 -25.12 -11.61
N ALA A 401 -21.59 -24.68 -10.39
CA ALA A 401 -22.57 -24.08 -9.49
C ALA A 401 -23.22 -22.83 -10.11
N TRP A 402 -22.43 -21.92 -10.68
CA TRP A 402 -22.96 -20.73 -11.37
C TRP A 402 -23.75 -21.07 -12.63
N LYS A 403 -23.32 -22.07 -13.41
CA LYS A 403 -24.07 -22.54 -14.59
C LYS A 403 -25.44 -23.09 -14.19
N LEU A 404 -25.51 -23.94 -13.16
CA LEU A 404 -26.77 -24.47 -12.63
C LEU A 404 -27.64 -23.37 -12.03
N TRP A 405 -27.04 -22.43 -11.30
CA TRP A 405 -27.73 -21.26 -10.76
C TRP A 405 -28.35 -20.39 -11.88
N LYS A 406 -27.61 -20.15 -12.96
CA LYS A 406 -28.10 -19.42 -14.15
C LYS A 406 -29.28 -20.14 -14.79
N ILE A 407 -29.17 -21.45 -15.04
CA ILE A 407 -30.27 -22.26 -15.62
C ILE A 407 -31.51 -22.19 -14.72
N SER A 408 -31.32 -22.32 -13.40
CA SER A 408 -32.41 -22.27 -12.42
C SER A 408 -33.07 -20.90 -12.35
N SER A 409 -32.27 -19.82 -12.36
CA SER A 409 -32.77 -18.44 -12.24
C SER A 409 -33.43 -17.92 -13.53
N LEU A 410 -33.06 -18.45 -14.69
CA LEU A 410 -33.69 -18.11 -15.97
C LEU A 410 -34.96 -18.93 -16.25
N ASN A 411 -35.29 -19.91 -15.41
CA ASN A 411 -36.50 -20.73 -15.53
C ASN A 411 -37.45 -20.48 -14.35
N ARG A 412 -38.60 -19.87 -14.64
CA ARG A 412 -39.60 -19.53 -13.61
C ARG A 412 -40.12 -20.75 -12.85
N GLY A 413 -40.30 -21.89 -13.53
CA GLY A 413 -40.74 -23.15 -12.90
C GLY A 413 -39.72 -23.63 -11.87
N LEU A 414 -38.44 -23.69 -12.25
CA LEU A 414 -37.35 -24.08 -11.35
C LEU A 414 -37.20 -23.13 -10.15
N MET A 415 -37.34 -21.81 -10.36
CA MET A 415 -37.34 -20.85 -9.25
C MET A 415 -38.48 -21.09 -8.25
N ASN A 416 -39.67 -21.46 -8.74
CA ASN A 416 -40.84 -21.71 -7.89
C ASN A 416 -40.76 -23.05 -7.14
N MET A 417 -39.93 -24.00 -7.59
CA MET A 417 -39.69 -25.26 -6.88
C MET A 417 -38.88 -25.08 -5.59
N GLY A 418 -38.15 -23.96 -5.44
CA GLY A 418 -37.34 -23.67 -4.25
C GLY A 418 -38.15 -23.07 -3.09
N ASN A 419 -39.03 -23.87 -2.47
CA ASN A 419 -39.81 -23.47 -1.30
C ASN A 419 -38.94 -23.30 -0.03
N GLY A 420 -39.55 -22.82 1.06
CA GLY A 420 -38.85 -22.54 2.33
C GLY A 420 -38.12 -23.74 2.90
N ASP A 421 -38.75 -24.92 2.89
CA ASP A 421 -38.19 -26.15 3.46
C ASP A 421 -36.94 -26.61 2.71
N ILE A 422 -36.98 -26.58 1.38
CA ILE A 422 -35.83 -26.92 0.54
C ILE A 422 -34.69 -25.92 0.80
N LYS A 423 -34.99 -24.61 0.85
CA LYS A 423 -33.99 -23.57 1.15
C LYS A 423 -33.39 -23.76 2.55
N ASN A 424 -34.21 -24.01 3.56
CA ASN A 424 -33.77 -24.25 4.93
C ASN A 424 -32.81 -25.46 4.99
N LYS A 425 -33.17 -26.57 4.33
CA LYS A 425 -32.35 -27.79 4.31
C LYS A 425 -31.03 -27.59 3.55
N VAL A 426 -31.09 -27.01 2.36
CA VAL A 426 -29.93 -26.81 1.48
C VAL A 426 -28.97 -25.78 2.09
N VAL A 427 -29.47 -24.61 2.48
CA VAL A 427 -28.63 -23.51 2.96
C VAL A 427 -28.00 -23.85 4.31
N ASN A 428 -28.77 -24.32 5.28
CA ASN A 428 -28.20 -24.68 6.59
C ASN A 428 -27.35 -25.97 6.52
N GLY A 429 -27.57 -26.84 5.52
CA GLY A 429 -26.77 -28.04 5.27
C GLY A 429 -25.41 -27.74 4.61
N LEU A 430 -25.38 -26.84 3.63
CA LEU A 430 -24.17 -26.48 2.88
C LEU A 430 -23.34 -25.39 3.57
N PHE A 431 -23.99 -24.38 4.17
CA PHE A 431 -23.31 -23.22 4.79
C PHE A 431 -23.15 -23.38 6.30
N LYS A 432 -22.67 -24.54 6.76
CA LYS A 432 -22.46 -24.83 8.21
C LYS A 432 -21.58 -23.80 8.91
N GLY A 433 -20.67 -23.14 8.18
CA GLY A 433 -19.84 -22.06 8.71
C GLY A 433 -20.62 -20.83 9.19
N TRP A 434 -21.78 -20.53 8.59
CA TRP A 434 -22.65 -19.43 9.02
C TRP A 434 -23.14 -19.63 10.45
N ALA A 435 -23.62 -20.83 10.74
CA ALA A 435 -24.22 -21.19 12.03
C ALA A 435 -23.20 -21.26 13.19
N LYS A 436 -21.88 -21.13 12.92
CA LYS A 436 -20.86 -21.09 13.97
C LYS A 436 -20.96 -19.82 14.81
N ASN A 437 -21.32 -18.70 14.19
CA ASN A 437 -21.33 -17.38 14.84
C ASN A 437 -22.68 -16.64 14.68
N ARG A 438 -23.68 -17.28 14.06
CA ARG A 438 -25.01 -16.70 13.76
C ARG A 438 -26.09 -17.75 13.93
N SER A 439 -27.35 -17.32 14.05
CA SER A 439 -28.50 -18.23 14.03
C SER A 439 -28.64 -18.92 12.66
N ARG A 440 -29.34 -20.07 12.65
CA ARG A 440 -29.74 -20.71 11.40
C ARG A 440 -30.63 -19.77 10.60
N LEU A 441 -30.53 -19.86 9.28
CA LEU A 441 -31.40 -19.09 8.40
C LEU A 441 -32.76 -19.77 8.34
N GLU A 442 -33.82 -18.97 8.49
CA GLU A 442 -35.21 -19.41 8.39
C GLU A 442 -35.85 -18.74 7.18
N PHE A 443 -36.21 -19.55 6.18
CA PHE A 443 -36.92 -19.11 4.98
C PHE A 443 -38.42 -19.35 5.12
N SER A 444 -39.23 -18.41 4.62
CA SER A 444 -40.69 -18.53 4.55
C SER A 444 -41.10 -19.83 3.83
N PRO A 445 -42.07 -20.62 4.38
CA PRO A 445 -42.58 -21.82 3.72
C PRO A 445 -43.10 -21.53 2.31
N LYS A 446 -43.80 -20.40 2.16
CA LYS A 446 -44.33 -19.92 0.88
C LYS A 446 -43.26 -19.19 0.08
N THR A 447 -43.21 -19.47 -1.21
CA THR A 447 -42.41 -18.73 -2.19
C THR A 447 -42.95 -17.32 -2.39
N PHE A 448 -42.11 -16.40 -2.88
CA PHE A 448 -42.54 -15.06 -3.25
C PHE A 448 -43.72 -15.09 -4.25
N ASN A 449 -43.75 -16.04 -5.19
CA ASN A 449 -44.84 -16.15 -6.16
C ASN A 449 -46.18 -16.51 -5.52
N GLU A 450 -46.18 -17.45 -4.57
CA GLU A 450 -47.38 -17.84 -3.82
C GLU A 450 -47.87 -16.68 -2.97
N MET A 451 -46.97 -16.03 -2.23
CA MET A 451 -47.29 -14.84 -1.42
C MET A 451 -47.85 -13.70 -2.29
N TRP A 452 -47.24 -13.46 -3.45
CA TRP A 452 -47.67 -12.43 -4.41
C TRP A 452 -49.05 -12.74 -4.99
N THR A 453 -49.28 -14.00 -5.38
CA THR A 453 -50.58 -14.45 -5.92
C THR A 453 -51.69 -14.37 -4.86
N GLU A 454 -51.37 -14.68 -3.60
CA GLU A 454 -52.31 -14.55 -2.49
C GLU A 454 -52.64 -13.10 -2.16
N GLN A 455 -51.67 -12.18 -2.26
CA GLN A 455 -51.88 -10.75 -2.00
C GLN A 455 -52.62 -10.02 -3.12
N LEU A 456 -52.41 -10.41 -4.38
CA LEU A 456 -53.10 -9.83 -5.55
C LEU A 456 -54.43 -10.52 -5.92
N LYS A 457 -54.83 -11.58 -5.20
CA LYS A 457 -56.15 -12.21 -5.32
C LYS A 457 -57.19 -11.61 -4.35
N LYS A 458 -56.91 -10.42 -3.81
CA LYS A 458 -57.93 -9.47 -3.36
C LYS A 458 -58.25 -8.54 -4.52
#